data_AF-W2CJ94-F1
#
_entry.id   AF-W2CJ94-F1
#
_cell.length_a   1.000
_cell.length_b   1.000
_cell.length_c   1.000
_cell.angle_alpha   90.00
_cell.angle_beta   90.00
_cell.angle_gamma   90.00
#
_symmetry.space_group_name_H-M   'P 1'
#
loop_
_entity.id
_entity.type
_entity.pdbx_description
1 polymer ?
#
loop_
_entity_poly.entity_id
_entity_poly.type
_entity_poly.pdbx_seq_one_letter_code
_entity_poly.pdbx_strand_id
1 'polypeptide(L)'
;MKSTFSILFYIDRSKPSGEGLCLVRCRISCNGRTASFSTRQQTSPDDWLAKKGRVGPTSAVAHGVNHALSDIEQRLNALYERTLREERYITAEYLKEQYLRQDKPRQTFADIYSALCEEKAAHKSKATARGFRDSYKSFVR
;
A
#
# COMPACT_ATOMS: atom_id res chain seq x y z
N MET A 1 -1.89 5.42 27.92
CA MET A 1 -0.62 4.97 27.32
C MET A 1 -0.53 5.60 25.93
N LYS A 2 0.30 6.63 25.71
CA LYS A 2 0.46 7.25 24.38
C LYS A 2 1.32 6.31 23.54
N SER A 3 0.73 5.61 22.56
CA SER A 3 1.54 4.85 21.60
C SER A 3 2.40 5.83 20.80
N THR A 4 3.67 5.47 20.58
CA THR A 4 4.70 6.33 19.98
C THR A 4 4.60 6.37 18.45
N PHE A 5 3.39 6.54 17.93
CA PHE A 5 3.12 6.54 16.50
C PHE A 5 3.74 7.77 15.83
N SER A 6 4.48 7.56 14.75
CA SER A 6 4.99 8.65 13.90
C SER A 6 5.12 8.23 12.45
N ILE A 7 4.98 9.20 11.56
CA ILE A 7 5.16 9.07 10.12
C ILE A 7 6.31 9.97 9.71
N LEU A 8 7.27 9.43 8.96
CA LEU A 8 8.39 10.18 8.40
C LEU A 8 8.50 9.91 6.91
N PHE A 9 8.54 10.99 6.13
CA PHE A 9 8.88 10.92 4.71
C PHE A 9 10.35 11.28 4.50
N TYR A 10 11.00 10.54 3.60
CA TYR A 10 12.40 10.75 3.24
C TYR A 10 12.65 10.25 1.82
N ILE A 11 13.68 10.77 1.15
CA ILE A 11 14.09 10.29 -0.17
C ILE A 11 15.15 9.19 -0.06
N ASP A 12 15.03 8.17 -0.91
CA ASP A 12 16.04 7.14 -1.06
C ASP A 12 17.11 7.59 -2.07
N ARG A 13 18.22 8.08 -1.53
CA ARG A 13 19.37 8.55 -2.31
C ARG A 13 20.28 7.41 -2.82
N SER A 14 20.05 6.17 -2.37
CA SER A 14 20.89 5.04 -2.77
C SER A 14 20.58 4.50 -4.16
N LYS A 15 19.38 4.80 -4.68
CA LYS A 15 18.85 4.27 -5.95
C LYS A 15 18.12 5.35 -6.75
N PRO A 16 18.83 6.36 -7.28
CA PRO A 16 18.23 7.33 -8.17
C PRO A 16 17.75 6.66 -9.47
N SER A 17 16.73 7.25 -10.11
CA SER A 17 16.29 6.86 -11.45
C SER A 17 17.32 7.25 -12.50
N GLY A 18 17.14 6.81 -13.75
CA GLY A 18 17.99 7.22 -14.87
C GLY A 18 18.00 8.74 -15.11
N GLU A 19 16.97 9.45 -14.65
CA GLU A 19 16.85 10.91 -14.71
C GLU A 19 17.37 11.61 -13.44
N GLY A 20 17.98 10.87 -12.51
CA GLY A 20 18.52 11.41 -11.25
C GLY A 20 17.48 11.65 -10.15
N LEU A 21 16.23 11.22 -10.35
CA LEU A 21 15.16 11.40 -9.36
C LEU A 21 15.25 10.37 -8.23
N CYS A 22 15.00 10.78 -6.99
CA CYS A 22 14.97 9.88 -5.84
C CYS A 22 13.53 9.49 -5.47
N LEU A 23 13.35 8.22 -5.11
CA LEU A 23 12.08 7.70 -4.61
C LEU A 23 11.78 8.24 -3.21
N VAL A 24 10.60 8.84 -3.03
CA VAL A 24 10.11 9.21 -1.70
C VAL A 24 9.58 7.96 -0.99
N ARG A 25 10.12 7.69 0.18
CA ARG A 25 9.74 6.59 1.07
C ARG A 25 8.96 7.13 2.27
N CYS A 26 8.05 6.30 2.77
CA CYS A 26 7.34 6.51 4.02
C CYS A 26 7.85 5.52 5.05
N ARG A 27 8.18 6.00 6.26
CA ARG A 27 8.47 5.19 7.44
C ARG A 27 7.40 5.44 8.49
N ILE A 28 6.82 4.35 8.97
CA ILE A 28 5.93 4.32 10.13
C ILE A 28 6.77 3.85 11.31
N SER A 29 6.68 4.54 12.44
CA SER A 29 7.19 4.07 13.73
C SER A 29 6.02 3.86 14.67
N CYS A 30 6.01 2.75 15.42
CA CYS A 30 4.99 2.45 16.42
C CYS A 30 5.58 1.53 17.48
N ASN A 31 5.45 1.90 18.75
CA ASN A 31 5.94 1.12 19.90
C ASN A 31 7.41 0.67 19.77
N GLY A 32 8.29 1.61 19.36
CA GLY A 32 9.73 1.36 19.18
C GLY A 32 10.11 0.52 17.96
N ARG A 33 9.15 0.05 17.16
CA ARG A 33 9.40 -0.67 15.90
C ARG A 33 9.07 0.19 14.70
N THR A 34 9.71 -0.08 13.56
CA THR A 34 9.54 0.71 12.34
C THR A 34 9.32 -0.15 11.12
N ALA A 35 8.43 0.30 10.23
CA ALA A 35 8.20 -0.30 8.93
C ALA A 35 8.30 0.78 7.85
N SER A 36 8.83 0.46 6.67
CA SER A 36 8.91 1.42 5.56
C SER A 36 8.38 0.85 4.25
N PHE A 37 7.82 1.73 3.41
CA PHE A 37 7.31 1.39 2.09
C PHE A 37 7.52 2.53 1.08
N SER A 38 7.38 2.22 -0.20
CA SER A 38 7.46 3.19 -1.29
C SER A 38 6.16 3.98 -1.40
N THR A 39 6.25 5.31 -1.52
CA THR A 39 5.09 6.17 -1.81
C THR A 39 4.76 6.23 -3.30
N ARG A 40 5.63 5.64 -4.15
CA ARG A 40 5.63 5.76 -5.62
C ARG A 40 5.86 7.19 -6.15
N GLN A 41 6.05 8.16 -5.28
CA GLN A 41 6.42 9.52 -5.66
C GLN A 41 7.94 9.63 -5.84
N GLN A 42 8.36 10.49 -6.76
CA GLN A 42 9.77 10.77 -7.01
C GLN A 42 9.98 12.29 -7.05
N THR A 43 11.18 12.72 -6.68
CA THR A 43 11.56 14.13 -6.69
C THR A 43 13.08 14.28 -6.80
N SER A 44 13.55 15.43 -7.26
CA SER A 44 14.98 15.76 -7.25
C SER A 44 15.50 15.82 -5.81
N PRO A 45 16.72 15.33 -5.53
CA PRO A 45 17.38 15.51 -4.23
C PRO A 45 17.46 16.96 -3.78
N ASP A 46 17.61 17.89 -4.72
CA ASP A 46 17.82 19.33 -4.47
C ASP A 46 16.52 20.04 -4.09
N ASP A 47 15.40 19.57 -4.63
CA ASP A 47 14.07 20.08 -4.29
C ASP A 47 13.57 19.56 -2.94
N TRP A 48 14.21 18.54 -2.35
CA TRP A 48 13.75 17.91 -1.13
C TRP A 48 14.15 18.68 0.14
N LEU A 49 13.15 19.18 0.86
CA LEU A 49 13.33 19.81 2.17
C LEU A 49 13.32 18.76 3.28
N ALA A 50 14.49 18.18 3.56
CA ALA A 50 14.64 17.06 4.51
C ALA A 50 14.03 17.31 5.90
N LYS A 51 14.20 18.51 6.46
CA LYS A 51 13.62 18.88 7.76
C LYS A 51 12.10 18.90 7.76
N LYS A 52 11.48 19.20 6.61
CA LYS A 52 10.02 19.23 6.44
C LYS A 52 9.45 17.90 5.97
N GLY A 53 10.29 17.00 5.44
CA GLY A 53 9.83 15.77 4.79
C GLY A 53 8.90 16.06 3.61
N ARG A 54 9.20 17.12 2.83
CA ARG A 54 8.38 17.65 1.74
C ARG A 54 9.25 18.20 0.62
N VAL A 55 8.68 18.30 -0.58
CA VAL A 55 9.29 18.99 -1.73
C VAL A 55 9.13 20.51 -1.55
N GLY A 56 10.16 21.26 -1.88
CA GLY A 56 10.19 22.73 -1.81
C GLY A 56 9.16 23.36 -2.75
N PRO A 57 8.53 24.49 -2.36
CA PRO A 57 7.39 25.06 -3.06
C PRO A 57 7.72 25.60 -4.46
N THR A 58 9.00 25.81 -4.77
CA THR A 58 9.49 26.29 -6.06
C THR A 58 9.58 25.18 -7.12
N SER A 59 9.57 23.91 -6.70
CA SER A 59 9.63 22.78 -7.63
C SER A 59 8.31 22.59 -8.35
N ALA A 60 8.35 22.33 -9.66
CA ALA A 60 7.15 22.11 -10.47
C ALA A 60 6.32 20.90 -9.99
N VAL A 61 6.96 19.89 -9.39
CA VAL A 61 6.28 18.69 -8.87
C VAL A 61 5.80 18.84 -7.43
N ALA A 62 6.10 19.97 -6.78
CA ALA A 62 5.87 20.15 -5.35
C ALA A 62 4.42 19.96 -4.95
N HIS A 63 3.49 20.55 -5.72
CA HIS A 63 2.06 20.46 -5.41
C HIS A 63 1.56 19.02 -5.47
N GLY A 64 1.82 18.30 -6.57
CA GLY A 64 1.38 16.92 -6.76
C GLY A 64 2.00 15.96 -5.75
N VAL A 65 3.33 16.02 -5.55
CA VAL A 65 4.01 15.14 -4.59
C VAL A 65 3.54 15.44 -3.17
N ASN A 66 3.54 16.71 -2.74
CA ASN A 66 3.16 17.05 -1.37
C ASN A 66 1.69 16.73 -1.08
N HIS A 67 0.78 16.87 -2.06
CA HIS A 67 -0.60 16.41 -1.93
C HIS A 67 -0.66 14.90 -1.68
N ALA A 68 0.01 14.10 -2.51
CA ALA A 68 0.06 12.65 -2.34
C ALA A 68 0.64 12.23 -0.98
N LEU A 69 1.67 12.92 -0.48
CA LEU A 69 2.23 12.66 0.85
C LEU A 69 1.24 12.99 1.97
N SER A 70 0.52 14.10 1.87
CA SER A 70 -0.54 14.47 2.82
C SER A 70 -1.68 13.46 2.83
N ASP A 71 -2.09 12.94 1.66
CA ASP A 71 -3.12 11.90 1.58
C ASP A 71 -2.68 10.60 2.26
N ILE A 72 -1.41 10.20 2.06
CA ILE A 72 -0.82 9.04 2.75
C ILE A 72 -0.85 9.26 4.26
N GLU A 73 -0.43 10.43 4.71
CA GLU A 73 -0.39 10.80 6.12
C GLU A 73 -1.79 10.77 6.76
N GLN A 74 -2.79 11.35 6.09
CA GLN A 74 -4.18 11.33 6.55
C GLN A 74 -4.73 9.91 6.65
N ARG A 75 -4.52 9.07 5.63
CA ARG A 75 -4.97 7.67 5.64
C ARG A 75 -4.30 6.86 6.73
N LEU A 76 -3.01 7.03 6.95
CA LEU A 76 -2.27 6.32 8.00
C LEU A 76 -2.71 6.74 9.40
N ASN A 77 -2.94 8.04 9.63
CA ASN A 77 -3.49 8.54 10.89
C ASN A 77 -4.89 7.95 11.15
N ALA A 78 -5.78 7.97 10.14
CA ALA A 78 -7.12 7.40 10.27
C ALA A 78 -7.09 5.89 10.54
N LEU A 79 -6.22 5.15 9.85
CA LEU A 79 -6.00 3.72 10.08
C LEU A 79 -5.51 3.47 11.52
N TYR A 80 -4.51 4.22 11.98
CA TYR A 80 -3.97 4.08 13.32
C TYR A 80 -5.04 4.32 14.40
N GLU A 81 -5.80 5.42 14.31
CA GLU A 81 -6.89 5.72 15.25
C GLU A 81 -7.98 4.64 15.26
N ARG A 82 -8.31 4.11 14.08
CA ARG A 82 -9.26 3.00 13.96
C ARG A 82 -8.74 1.74 14.66
N THR A 83 -7.51 1.34 14.34
CA THR A 83 -6.85 0.17 14.95
C THR A 83 -6.70 0.33 16.45
N LEU A 84 -6.44 1.55 16.95
CA LEU A 84 -6.34 1.84 18.40
C LEU A 84 -7.63 1.59 19.16
N ARG A 85 -8.78 1.76 18.51
CA ARG A 85 -10.10 1.46 19.11
C ARG A 85 -10.47 -0.01 19.02
N GLU A 86 -10.14 -0.67 17.92
CA GLU A 86 -10.64 -2.02 17.59
C GLU A 86 -9.70 -3.14 18.08
N GLU A 87 -8.39 -2.92 18.10
CA GLU A 87 -7.38 -3.97 18.25
C GLU A 87 -6.63 -3.89 19.58
N ARG A 88 -6.23 -5.05 20.12
CA ARG A 88 -5.47 -5.12 21.39
C ARG A 88 -3.98 -4.81 21.22
N TYR A 89 -3.43 -4.86 20.00
CA TYR A 89 -2.00 -4.65 19.75
C TYR A 89 -1.73 -4.05 18.38
N ILE A 90 -0.83 -3.05 18.34
CA ILE A 90 -0.50 -2.30 17.12
C ILE A 90 1.01 -2.33 16.87
N THR A 91 1.38 -2.64 15.64
CA THR A 91 2.76 -2.58 15.14
C THR A 91 2.86 -1.74 13.87
N ALA A 92 4.05 -1.22 13.59
CA ALA A 92 4.33 -0.51 12.35
C ALA A 92 4.13 -1.42 11.12
N GLU A 93 4.54 -2.70 11.20
CA GLU A 93 4.31 -3.71 10.16
C GLU A 93 2.81 -3.89 9.85
N TYR A 94 1.97 -4.04 10.88
CA TYR A 94 0.53 -4.19 10.70
C TYR A 94 -0.06 -2.97 9.99
N LEU A 95 0.27 -1.76 10.43
CA LEU A 95 -0.24 -0.53 9.81
C LEU A 95 0.21 -0.41 8.34
N LYS A 96 1.47 -0.75 8.03
CA LYS A 96 1.98 -0.81 6.65
C LYS A 96 1.16 -1.80 5.81
N GLU A 97 0.94 -3.02 6.30
CA GLU A 97 0.23 -4.04 5.56
C GLU A 97 -1.23 -3.67 5.30
N GLN A 98 -1.93 -3.15 6.32
CA GLN A 98 -3.31 -2.71 6.16
C GLN A 98 -3.40 -1.55 5.17
N TYR A 99 -2.51 -0.56 5.26
CA TYR A 99 -2.45 0.55 4.30
C TYR A 99 -2.23 0.06 2.86
N LEU A 100 -1.26 -0.84 2.63
CA LEU A 100 -0.96 -1.36 1.28
C LEU A 100 -2.05 -2.30 0.72
N ARG A 101 -2.93 -2.83 1.57
CA ARG A 101 -4.09 -3.64 1.17
C ARG A 101 -5.28 -2.79 0.72
N GLN A 102 -5.42 -1.55 1.19
CA GLN A 102 -6.57 -0.69 0.89
C GLN A 102 -6.76 -0.42 -0.62
N ASP A 103 -5.67 -0.41 -1.38
CA ASP A 103 -5.70 -0.15 -2.83
C ASP A 103 -5.82 -1.42 -3.68
N LYS A 104 -5.84 -2.62 -3.08
CA LYS A 104 -6.00 -3.87 -3.82
C LYS A 104 -7.46 -4.32 -3.75
N PRO A 105 -8.10 -4.69 -4.88
CA PRO A 105 -9.40 -5.33 -4.84
C PRO A 105 -9.26 -6.56 -3.95
N ARG A 106 -10.14 -6.65 -2.95
CA ARG A 106 -10.17 -7.77 -2.02
C ARG A 106 -10.61 -8.98 -2.83
N GLN A 107 -9.68 -9.88 -3.14
CA GLN A 107 -10.03 -11.12 -3.81
C GLN A 107 -10.99 -11.89 -2.91
N THR A 108 -12.18 -12.15 -3.43
CA THR A 108 -13.17 -12.98 -2.77
C THR A 108 -12.82 -14.45 -3.00
N PHE A 109 -13.38 -15.33 -2.17
CA PHE A 109 -13.27 -16.77 -2.44
C PHE A 109 -13.84 -17.13 -3.82
N ALA A 110 -14.88 -16.43 -4.27
CA ALA A 110 -15.46 -16.61 -5.60
C ALA A 110 -14.48 -16.24 -6.73
N ASP A 111 -13.71 -15.16 -6.57
CA ASP A 111 -12.68 -14.77 -7.56
C ASP A 111 -11.59 -15.84 -7.66
N ILE A 112 -11.13 -16.35 -6.51
CA ILE A 112 -10.10 -17.40 -6.44
C ILE A 112 -10.63 -18.71 -7.06
N TYR A 113 -11.87 -19.09 -6.73
CA TYR A 113 -12.48 -20.31 -7.24
C TYR A 113 -12.74 -20.23 -8.76
N SER A 114 -13.16 -19.07 -9.28
CA SER A 114 -13.30 -18.82 -10.71
C SER A 114 -11.99 -19.03 -11.47
N ALA A 115 -10.91 -18.39 -11.01
CA ALA A 115 -9.59 -18.51 -11.64
C ALA A 115 -9.10 -19.95 -11.65
N LEU A 116 -9.32 -20.69 -10.55
CA LEU A 116 -8.98 -22.12 -10.47
C LEU A 116 -9.78 -22.97 -11.46
N CYS A 117 -11.07 -22.67 -11.65
CA CYS A 117 -11.92 -23.35 -12.63
C CYS A 117 -11.44 -23.10 -14.07
N GLU A 118 -11.04 -21.87 -14.38
CA GLU A 118 -10.51 -21.48 -15.70
C GLU A 118 -9.17 -22.17 -16.01
N GLU A 119 -8.23 -22.17 -15.07
CA GLU A 119 -6.94 -22.87 -15.19
C GLU A 119 -7.14 -24.38 -15.43
N LYS A 120 -8.05 -25.01 -14.67
CA LYS A 120 -8.35 -26.44 -14.84
C LYS A 120 -9.09 -26.76 -16.13
N ALA A 121 -9.85 -25.81 -16.69
CA ALA A 121 -10.51 -25.97 -17.98
C ALA A 121 -9.52 -25.90 -19.15
N ALA A 122 -8.43 -25.13 -19.02
CA ALA A 122 -7.38 -25.03 -20.03
C ALA A 122 -6.60 -26.35 -20.25
N HIS A 123 -6.57 -27.23 -19.24
CA HIS A 123 -5.83 -28.50 -19.28
C HIS A 123 -6.73 -29.76 -19.33
N LYS A 124 -8.05 -29.62 -19.52
CA LYS A 124 -9.00 -30.76 -19.52
C LYS A 124 -10.02 -30.70 -20.64
N SER A 125 -10.66 -31.84 -20.91
CA SER A 125 -11.69 -31.97 -21.96
C SER A 125 -12.92 -31.09 -21.66
N LYS A 126 -13.65 -30.70 -22.72
CA LYS A 126 -14.83 -29.82 -22.64
C LYS A 126 -15.91 -30.28 -21.64
N ALA A 127 -16.05 -31.59 -21.43
CA ALA A 127 -17.00 -32.16 -20.48
C ALA A 127 -16.61 -31.85 -19.02
N THR A 128 -15.32 -31.92 -18.70
CA THR A 128 -14.83 -31.63 -17.35
C THR A 128 -14.92 -30.14 -17.01
N ALA A 129 -14.64 -29.27 -17.98
CA ALA A 129 -14.78 -27.80 -17.81
C ALA A 129 -16.23 -27.37 -17.50
N ARG A 130 -17.22 -28.07 -18.07
CA ARG A 130 -18.65 -27.80 -17.82
C ARG A 130 -19.05 -28.13 -16.38
N GLY A 131 -18.61 -29.27 -15.83
CA GLY A 131 -18.89 -29.67 -14.45
C GLY A 131 -18.36 -28.67 -13.41
N PHE A 132 -17.16 -28.11 -13.64
CA PHE A 132 -16.62 -27.05 -12.78
C PHE A 132 -17.48 -25.77 -12.83
N ARG A 133 -17.92 -25.37 -14.02
CA ARG A 133 -18.75 -24.16 -14.19
C ARG A 133 -20.12 -24.29 -13.51
N ASP A 134 -20.74 -25.46 -13.58
CA ASP A 134 -22.04 -25.71 -12.96
C ASP A 134 -21.93 -25.77 -11.42
N SER A 135 -20.83 -26.32 -10.89
CA SER A 135 -20.51 -26.27 -9.45
C SER A 135 -20.26 -24.84 -8.96
N TYR A 136 -19.56 -24.01 -9.75
CA TYR A 136 -19.38 -22.59 -9.44
C TYR A 136 -20.73 -21.87 -9.33
N LYS A 137 -21.63 -22.04 -10.30
CA LYS A 137 -22.95 -21.40 -10.30
C LYS A 137 -23.81 -21.77 -9.10
N SER A 138 -23.66 -22.98 -8.54
CA SER A 138 -24.39 -23.37 -7.32
C SER A 138 -23.80 -22.75 -6.05
N PHE A 139 -22.50 -22.40 -6.06
CA PHE A 139 -21.82 -21.85 -4.89
C PHE A 139 -22.06 -20.34 -4.71
N VAL A 140 -22.25 -19.60 -5.81
CA VAL A 140 -22.46 -18.13 -5.77
C VAL A 140 -23.95 -17.73 -5.64
N ARG A 141 -24.85 -18.69 -5.35
CA ARG A 141 -26.26 -18.44 -5.04
C ARG A 141 -26.45 -18.32 -3.53
#